data_AF-A0A9N8K9K4-F1
#
_entry.id   AF-A0A9N8K9K4-F1
#
_cell.length_a   1.000
_cell.length_b   1.000
_cell.length_c   1.000
_cell.angle_alpha   90.00
_cell.angle_beta   90.00
_cell.angle_gamma   90.00
#
_symmetry.space_group_name_H-M   'P 1'
#
loop_
_entity.id
_entity.type
_entity.pdbx_description
1 polymer ?
#
loop_
_entity_poly.entity_id
_entity_poly.type
_entity_poly.pdbx_seq_one_letter_code
_entity_poly.pdbx_strand_id
1 'polypeptide(L)'
;MSLEPINADLRASFELHRSRVLLLKRNCLARLFEILEISPDTTDPEELDIVRAEEWPENVVGRLTNPIRSSADLYALITDGTKSPLPEEERLQIFTEIEAILQDRATLHTDPVSLPEDFKQLCALTDSLHGPALPMTEAQIPCAFNGLRTPLASLKHRFLSPDQLKQSTGLWTLDYEASVVLDMGEVSGGAGGGSWLCWCKQDGTDDWSWRWATRVGYVQPPAIYEDVKELLDRYWRRYVNAVASSYDGDIGQEELS
;
A
#
# COMPACT_ATOMS: atom_id res chain seq x y z
N MET A 1 26.24 9.95 0.88
CA MET A 1 25.75 8.84 0.04
C MET A 1 24.93 9.44 -1.08
N SER A 2 25.15 9.05 -2.33
CA SER A 2 24.26 9.39 -3.44
C SER A 2 23.30 8.21 -3.67
N LEU A 3 22.03 8.46 -3.94
CA LEU A 3 21.10 7.41 -4.34
C LEU A 3 21.50 6.84 -5.70
N GLU A 4 21.34 5.53 -5.89
CA GLU A 4 21.52 4.94 -7.20
C GLU A 4 20.46 5.47 -8.19
N PRO A 5 20.78 5.56 -9.48
CA PRO A 5 19.77 5.87 -10.48
C PRO A 5 18.66 4.82 -10.46
N ILE A 6 17.41 5.28 -10.54
CA ILE A 6 16.23 4.39 -10.52
C ILE A 6 16.32 3.39 -11.67
N ASN A 7 16.22 2.11 -11.33
CA ASN A 7 16.21 1.02 -12.31
C ASN A 7 15.05 1.21 -13.30
N ALA A 8 15.33 1.05 -14.60
CA ALA A 8 14.35 1.28 -15.66
C ALA A 8 13.15 0.32 -15.58
N ASP A 9 13.37 -0.94 -15.20
CA ASP A 9 12.32 -1.94 -15.06
C ASP A 9 11.44 -1.63 -13.85
N LEU A 10 12.03 -1.19 -12.73
CA LEU A 10 11.28 -0.78 -11.54
C LEU A 10 10.40 0.43 -11.86
N ARG A 11 10.95 1.43 -12.58
CA ARG A 11 10.18 2.59 -13.06
C ARG A 11 9.03 2.16 -13.97
N ALA A 12 9.26 1.22 -14.88
CA ALA A 12 8.21 0.72 -15.78
C ALA A 12 7.10 0.00 -15.01
N SER A 13 7.45 -0.88 -14.05
CA SER A 13 6.47 -1.54 -13.17
C SER A 13 5.70 -0.54 -12.31
N PHE A 14 6.35 0.52 -11.82
CA PHE A 14 5.68 1.59 -11.07
C PHE A 14 4.65 2.36 -11.91
N GLU A 15 4.99 2.76 -13.13
CA GLU A 15 4.04 3.43 -14.03
C GLU A 15 2.89 2.50 -14.44
N LEU A 16 3.19 1.22 -14.69
CA LEU A 16 2.15 0.22 -14.97
C LEU A 16 1.21 0.03 -13.77
N HIS A 17 1.76 -0.02 -12.56
CA HIS A 17 0.98 -0.08 -11.32
C HIS A 17 0.03 1.11 -11.20
N ARG A 18 0.54 2.35 -11.34
CA ARG A 18 -0.27 3.58 -11.30
C ARG A 18 -1.41 3.54 -12.32
N SER A 19 -1.11 3.14 -13.55
CA SER A 19 -2.13 3.04 -14.60
C SER A 19 -3.22 2.01 -14.27
N ARG A 20 -2.85 0.87 -13.69
CA ARG A 20 -3.80 -0.18 -13.29
C ARG A 20 -4.68 0.26 -12.13
N VAL A 21 -4.10 0.91 -11.12
CA VAL A 21 -4.85 1.47 -9.99
C VAL A 21 -5.85 2.53 -10.47
N LEU A 22 -5.42 3.46 -11.33
CA LEU A 22 -6.32 4.46 -11.92
C LEU A 22 -7.48 3.81 -12.67
N LEU A 23 -7.19 2.82 -13.51
CA LEU A 23 -8.22 2.12 -14.28
C LEU A 23 -9.19 1.39 -13.34
N LEU A 24 -8.68 0.67 -12.34
CA LEU A 24 -9.54 -0.04 -11.39
C LEU A 24 -10.45 0.92 -10.62
N LYS A 25 -9.93 2.04 -10.10
CA LYS A 25 -10.76 3.04 -9.39
C LYS A 25 -11.81 3.67 -10.30
N ARG A 26 -11.52 3.87 -11.58
CA ARG A 26 -12.51 4.32 -12.57
C ARG A 26 -13.61 3.29 -12.79
N ASN A 27 -13.25 2.01 -12.92
CA ASN A 27 -14.23 0.93 -13.04
C ASN A 27 -15.09 0.82 -11.77
N CYS A 28 -14.50 0.99 -10.57
CA CYS A 28 -15.24 1.04 -9.32
C CYS A 28 -16.27 2.18 -9.32
N LEU A 29 -15.88 3.38 -9.75
CA LEU A 29 -16.80 4.52 -9.82
C LEU A 29 -17.92 4.28 -10.84
N ALA A 30 -17.59 3.77 -12.04
CA ALA A 30 -18.58 3.42 -13.05
C ALA A 30 -19.58 2.38 -12.50
N ARG A 31 -19.07 1.37 -11.79
CA ARG A 31 -19.90 0.33 -11.17
C ARG A 31 -20.79 0.89 -10.06
N LEU A 32 -20.30 1.83 -9.27
CA LEU A 32 -21.09 2.52 -8.25
C LEU A 32 -22.28 3.26 -8.87
N PHE A 33 -22.09 3.95 -10.00
CA PHE A 33 -23.19 4.56 -10.74
C PHE A 33 -24.25 3.54 -11.17
N GLU A 34 -23.83 2.38 -11.69
CA GLU A 34 -24.76 1.31 -12.08
C GLU A 34 -25.56 0.76 -10.90
N ILE A 35 -24.90 0.51 -9.75
CA ILE A 35 -25.54 -0.03 -8.54
C ILE A 35 -26.60 0.92 -8.01
N LEU A 36 -26.30 2.23 -8.03
CA LEU A 36 -27.20 3.27 -7.56
C LEU A 36 -28.29 3.61 -8.58
N GLU A 37 -28.27 2.97 -9.77
CA GLU A 37 -29.17 3.24 -10.89
C GLU A 37 -29.13 4.72 -11.36
N ILE A 38 -27.95 5.36 -11.23
CA ILE A 38 -27.72 6.76 -11.58
C ILE A 38 -26.99 6.85 -12.94
N SER A 39 -27.42 7.78 -13.79
CA SER A 39 -26.75 8.02 -15.07
C SER A 39 -25.29 8.44 -14.87
N PRO A 40 -24.31 7.83 -15.57
CA PRO A 40 -22.91 8.23 -15.48
C PRO A 40 -22.63 9.62 -16.05
N ASP A 41 -23.60 10.24 -16.74
CA ASP A 41 -23.55 11.62 -17.25
C ASP A 41 -24.44 12.58 -16.45
N THR A 42 -24.86 12.19 -15.23
CA THR A 42 -25.75 13.01 -14.41
C THR A 42 -25.14 14.36 -14.02
N THR A 43 -26.02 15.36 -13.98
CA THR A 43 -25.76 16.69 -13.39
C THR A 43 -26.76 17.00 -12.28
N ASP A 44 -27.59 16.03 -11.88
CA ASP A 44 -28.54 16.21 -10.80
C ASP A 44 -27.78 16.29 -9.46
N PRO A 45 -27.90 17.39 -8.70
CA PRO A 45 -27.17 17.56 -7.45
C PRO A 45 -27.50 16.51 -6.38
N GLU A 46 -28.72 16.00 -6.33
CA GLU A 46 -29.13 14.98 -5.35
C GLU A 46 -28.50 13.62 -5.70
N GLU A 47 -28.54 13.23 -6.98
CA GLU A 47 -27.86 12.01 -7.46
C GLU A 47 -26.34 12.07 -7.23
N LEU A 48 -25.71 13.20 -7.56
CA LEU A 48 -24.28 13.41 -7.33
C LEU A 48 -23.92 13.36 -5.85
N ASP A 49 -24.79 13.87 -4.96
CA ASP A 49 -24.57 13.82 -3.52
C ASP A 49 -24.66 12.39 -2.98
N ILE A 50 -25.56 11.56 -3.50
CA ILE A 50 -25.66 10.13 -3.16
C ILE A 50 -24.35 9.41 -3.53
N VAL A 51 -23.90 9.52 -4.78
CA VAL A 51 -22.65 8.87 -5.24
C VAL A 51 -21.45 9.34 -4.42
N ARG A 52 -21.37 10.66 -4.15
CA ARG A 52 -20.33 11.24 -3.30
C ARG A 52 -20.38 10.66 -1.88
N ALA A 53 -21.56 10.59 -1.27
CA ALA A 53 -21.71 10.17 0.12
C ALA A 53 -21.29 8.71 0.34
N GLU A 54 -21.45 7.85 -0.67
CA GLU A 54 -21.03 6.44 -0.60
C GLU A 54 -19.51 6.26 -0.51
N GLU A 55 -18.71 7.10 -1.19
CA GLU A 55 -17.24 6.89 -1.29
C GLU A 55 -16.37 8.03 -0.75
N TRP A 56 -16.91 9.24 -0.62
CA TRP A 56 -16.24 10.42 -0.07
C TRP A 56 -17.10 11.10 1.02
N PRO A 57 -17.53 10.37 2.08
CA PRO A 57 -18.30 11.00 3.15
C PRO A 57 -17.43 12.00 3.92
N GLU A 58 -18.05 13.05 4.47
CA GLU A 58 -17.36 14.20 5.06
C GLU A 58 -16.42 13.85 6.23
N ASN A 59 -16.62 12.70 6.86
CA ASN A 59 -15.80 12.17 7.95
C ASN A 59 -14.57 11.39 7.47
N VAL A 60 -14.50 10.98 6.20
CA VAL A 60 -13.39 10.19 5.63
C VAL A 60 -12.50 11.04 4.75
N VAL A 61 -13.09 11.93 3.96
CA VAL A 61 -12.35 12.88 3.13
C VAL A 61 -12.74 14.26 3.61
N GLY A 62 -11.82 14.94 4.31
CA GLY A 62 -12.05 16.31 4.78
C GLY A 62 -12.64 17.15 3.64
N ARG A 63 -13.64 18.01 3.95
CA ARG A 63 -14.51 18.71 2.98
C ARG A 63 -13.85 18.86 1.62
N LEU A 64 -14.37 18.13 0.62
CA LEU A 64 -13.97 18.28 -0.77
C LEU A 64 -13.85 19.77 -1.10
N THR A 65 -12.69 20.18 -1.59
CA THR A 65 -12.36 21.60 -1.77
C THR A 65 -13.12 22.25 -2.91
N ASN A 66 -13.64 21.44 -3.84
CA ASN A 66 -14.41 21.87 -4.99
C ASN A 66 -15.84 21.30 -4.94
N PRO A 67 -16.85 22.08 -5.31
CA PRO A 67 -18.22 21.60 -5.45
C PRO A 67 -18.33 20.60 -6.62
N ILE A 68 -18.98 19.46 -6.39
CA ILE A 68 -19.31 18.49 -7.43
C ILE A 68 -20.53 18.99 -8.19
N ARG A 69 -20.41 19.18 -9.51
CA ARG A 69 -21.48 19.71 -10.39
C ARG A 69 -21.86 18.73 -11.50
N SER A 70 -21.02 17.74 -11.73
CA SER A 70 -21.16 16.72 -12.75
C SER A 70 -20.46 15.44 -12.32
N SER A 71 -20.81 14.32 -12.95
CA SER A 71 -20.09 13.06 -12.77
C SER A 71 -18.60 13.16 -13.11
N ALA A 72 -18.23 14.00 -14.09
CA ALA A 72 -16.84 14.26 -14.46
C ALA A 72 -16.01 14.81 -13.28
N ASP A 73 -16.63 15.59 -12.39
CA ASP A 73 -15.96 16.08 -11.18
C ASP A 73 -15.61 14.93 -10.22
N LEU A 74 -16.45 13.89 -10.12
CA LEU A 74 -16.17 12.69 -9.32
C LEU A 74 -15.01 11.88 -9.93
N TYR A 75 -14.98 11.71 -11.25
CA TYR A 75 -13.84 11.08 -11.93
C TYR A 75 -12.53 11.86 -11.74
N ALA A 76 -12.60 13.19 -11.60
CA ALA A 76 -11.43 14.02 -11.31
C ALA A 76 -10.90 13.86 -9.87
N LEU A 77 -11.68 13.29 -8.95
CA LEU A 77 -11.23 12.95 -7.60
C LEU A 77 -10.42 11.64 -7.54
N ILE A 78 -10.46 10.83 -8.60
CA ILE A 78 -9.74 9.56 -8.66
C ILE A 78 -8.24 9.82 -8.74
N THR A 79 -7.50 9.26 -7.78
CA THR A 79 -6.03 9.29 -7.74
C THR A 79 -5.44 7.97 -8.21
N ASP A 80 -4.17 7.98 -8.57
CA ASP A 80 -3.42 6.77 -8.93
C ASP A 80 -2.92 5.96 -7.72
N GLY A 81 -3.38 6.32 -6.53
CA GLY A 81 -2.94 5.70 -5.28
C GLY A 81 -1.54 6.12 -4.84
N THR A 82 -0.92 7.14 -5.41
CA THR A 82 0.44 7.56 -5.04
C THR A 82 0.50 8.98 -4.46
N LYS A 83 1.54 9.26 -3.69
CA LYS A 83 1.93 10.62 -3.28
C LYS A 83 3.30 10.99 -3.85
N SER A 84 3.49 12.28 -4.10
CA SER A 84 4.79 12.80 -4.50
C SER A 84 5.88 12.38 -3.51
N PRO A 85 7.07 11.97 -3.99
CA PRO A 85 8.15 11.58 -3.10
C PRO A 85 8.65 12.78 -2.29
N LEU A 86 9.15 12.51 -1.08
CA LEU A 86 9.84 13.53 -0.27
C LEU A 86 11.07 14.09 -1.00
N PRO A 87 11.54 15.30 -0.68
CA PRO A 87 12.81 15.81 -1.21
C PRO A 87 13.97 14.84 -0.96
N GLU A 88 14.92 14.77 -1.90
CA GLU A 88 16.03 13.82 -1.85
C GLU A 88 16.84 13.90 -0.54
N GLU A 89 17.16 15.11 -0.08
CA GLU A 89 17.89 15.34 1.16
C GLU A 89 17.15 14.78 2.38
N GLU A 90 15.82 14.95 2.43
CA GLU A 90 14.98 14.44 3.51
C GLU A 90 14.92 12.90 3.48
N ARG A 91 14.79 12.30 2.28
CA ARG A 91 14.83 10.83 2.14
C ARG A 91 16.17 10.26 2.60
N LEU A 92 17.28 10.86 2.16
CA LEU A 92 18.64 10.45 2.54
C LEU A 92 18.85 10.55 4.06
N GLN A 93 18.34 11.62 4.68
CA GLN A 93 18.40 11.77 6.13
C GLN A 93 17.64 10.65 6.85
N ILE A 94 16.42 10.34 6.42
CA ILE A 94 15.60 9.29 7.02
C ILE A 94 16.24 7.91 6.81
N PHE A 95 16.74 7.60 5.61
CA PHE A 95 17.47 6.35 5.36
C PHE A 95 18.67 6.20 6.29
N THR A 96 19.47 7.26 6.42
CA THR A 96 20.64 7.26 7.31
C THR A 96 20.23 7.02 8.76
N GLU A 97 19.13 7.62 9.23
CA GLU A 97 18.62 7.40 10.59
C GLU A 97 18.14 5.95 10.78
N ILE A 98 17.39 5.39 9.83
CA ILE A 98 16.93 4.00 9.86
C ILE A 98 18.13 3.04 9.90
N GLU A 99 19.08 3.20 8.97
CA GLU A 99 20.24 2.31 8.85
C GLU A 99 21.19 2.43 10.06
N ALA A 100 21.33 3.60 10.65
CA ALA A 100 22.04 3.76 11.92
C ALA A 100 21.37 2.98 13.06
N ILE A 101 20.03 3.02 13.15
CA ILE A 101 19.29 2.24 14.17
C ILE A 101 19.45 0.74 13.91
N LEU A 102 19.43 0.29 12.66
CA LEU A 102 19.67 -1.10 12.28
C LEU A 102 21.08 -1.54 12.68
N GLN A 103 22.09 -0.72 12.36
CA GLN A 103 23.49 -0.99 12.68
C GLN A 103 23.76 -1.04 14.19
N ASP A 104 23.22 -0.08 14.95
CA ASP A 104 23.36 -0.04 16.42
C ASP A 104 22.74 -1.27 17.11
N ARG A 105 21.77 -1.91 16.46
CA ARG A 105 21.00 -3.03 17.01
C ARG A 105 21.38 -4.40 16.43
N ALA A 106 22.21 -4.45 15.39
CA ALA A 106 22.68 -5.71 14.81
C ALA A 106 23.50 -6.49 15.85
N THR A 107 23.03 -7.68 16.20
CA THR A 107 23.68 -8.57 17.17
C THR A 107 24.28 -9.80 16.51
N LEU A 108 23.74 -10.19 15.36
CA LEU A 108 24.18 -11.30 14.54
C LEU A 108 24.77 -10.79 13.23
N HIS A 109 25.69 -11.57 12.66
CA HIS A 109 26.26 -11.29 11.34
C HIS A 109 25.22 -11.36 10.20
N THR A 110 24.07 -11.97 10.46
CA THR A 110 22.93 -12.08 9.53
C THR A 110 21.94 -10.93 9.65
N ASP A 111 22.08 -10.07 10.66
CA ASP A 111 21.16 -8.94 10.84
C ASP A 111 21.40 -7.89 9.75
N PRO A 112 20.34 -7.31 9.17
CA PRO A 112 20.49 -6.33 8.12
C PRO A 112 20.95 -5.01 8.75
N VAL A 113 21.97 -4.40 8.16
CA VAL A 113 22.48 -3.07 8.55
C VAL A 113 22.08 -1.99 7.53
N SER A 114 21.50 -2.39 6.41
CA SER A 114 21.05 -1.49 5.35
C SER A 114 19.65 -1.86 4.87
N LEU A 115 18.92 -0.85 4.40
CA LEU A 115 17.67 -1.03 3.69
C LEU A 115 17.93 -1.57 2.28
N PRO A 116 16.99 -2.34 1.70
CA PRO A 116 17.15 -2.85 0.35
C PRO A 116 17.07 -1.71 -0.67
N GLU A 117 17.84 -1.84 -1.75
CA GLU A 117 18.03 -0.75 -2.72
C GLU A 117 16.76 -0.47 -3.53
N ASP A 118 15.99 -1.50 -3.87
CA ASP A 118 14.71 -1.37 -4.57
C ASP A 118 13.68 -0.55 -3.76
N PHE A 119 13.67 -0.68 -2.43
CA PHE A 119 12.86 0.16 -1.54
C PHE A 119 13.32 1.62 -1.57
N LYS A 120 14.63 1.89 -1.53
CA LYS A 120 15.15 3.26 -1.65
C LYS A 120 14.76 3.89 -2.98
N GLN A 121 14.79 3.12 -4.07
CA GLN A 121 14.34 3.53 -5.39
C GLN A 121 12.82 3.76 -5.43
N LEU A 122 12.01 2.92 -4.77
CA LEU A 122 10.57 3.17 -4.62
C LEU A 122 10.29 4.52 -3.97
N CYS A 123 11.01 4.83 -2.88
CA CYS A 123 10.85 6.11 -2.19
C CYS A 123 11.30 7.31 -3.02
N ALA A 124 12.14 7.11 -4.04
CA ALA A 124 12.48 8.14 -5.01
C ALA A 124 11.35 8.38 -6.02
N LEU A 125 10.45 7.41 -6.21
CA LEU A 125 9.29 7.51 -7.10
C LEU A 125 8.03 7.99 -6.37
N THR A 126 7.85 7.61 -5.11
CA THR A 126 6.67 7.97 -4.33
C THR A 126 6.91 8.00 -2.82
N ASP A 127 6.13 8.79 -2.09
CA ASP A 127 6.06 8.70 -0.62
C ASP A 127 4.85 7.89 -0.15
N SER A 128 4.00 7.33 -1.03
CA SER A 128 3.03 6.33 -0.59
C SER A 128 2.45 5.48 -1.72
N LEU A 129 2.02 4.27 -1.37
CA LEU A 129 1.26 3.34 -2.21
C LEU A 129 -0.04 2.98 -1.49
N HIS A 130 -1.09 3.74 -1.79
CA HIS A 130 -2.45 3.57 -1.31
C HIS A 130 -3.19 2.45 -2.04
N GLY A 131 -4.30 1.98 -1.46
CA GLY A 131 -5.03 0.83 -1.97
C GLY A 131 -5.70 1.10 -3.33
N PRO A 132 -6.02 0.04 -4.09
CA PRO A 132 -6.48 0.15 -5.47
C PRO A 132 -7.98 0.49 -5.60
N ALA A 133 -8.67 0.79 -4.49
CA ALA A 133 -10.12 1.04 -4.42
C ALA A 133 -10.47 2.52 -4.19
N LEU A 134 -11.76 2.87 -4.24
CA LEU A 134 -12.24 4.19 -3.82
C LEU A 134 -12.16 4.36 -2.29
N PRO A 135 -12.14 5.58 -1.73
CA PRO A 135 -11.68 5.82 -0.36
C PRO A 135 -12.41 5.05 0.74
N MET A 136 -13.72 4.84 0.65
CA MET A 136 -14.46 4.09 1.68
C MET A 136 -14.12 2.61 1.60
N THR A 137 -14.08 2.05 0.39
CA THR A 137 -13.71 0.65 0.16
C THR A 137 -12.22 0.40 0.45
N GLU A 138 -11.35 1.38 0.13
CA GLU A 138 -9.91 1.34 0.36
C GLU A 138 -9.56 1.22 1.84
N ALA A 139 -10.41 1.70 2.75
CA ALA A 139 -10.17 1.62 4.18
C ALA A 139 -9.94 0.18 4.68
N GLN A 140 -10.45 -0.82 3.95
CA GLN A 140 -10.28 -2.24 4.30
C GLN A 140 -9.00 -2.88 3.72
N ILE A 141 -8.27 -2.15 2.88
CA ILE A 141 -7.06 -2.61 2.20
C ILE A 141 -5.84 -1.97 2.88
N PRO A 142 -4.79 -2.75 3.25
CA PRO A 142 -3.60 -2.18 3.88
C PRO A 142 -2.91 -1.23 2.92
N CYS A 143 -2.53 -0.04 3.38
CA CYS A 143 -1.64 0.81 2.59
C CYS A 143 -0.30 0.08 2.39
N ALA A 144 0.06 -0.27 1.16
CA ALA A 144 1.30 -1.00 0.88
C ALA A 144 2.52 -0.23 1.37
N PHE A 145 2.50 1.09 1.26
CA PHE A 145 3.54 1.96 1.79
C PHE A 145 2.95 3.32 2.18
N ASN A 146 3.07 3.70 3.45
CA ASN A 146 2.51 4.92 4.04
C ASN A 146 3.61 5.90 4.43
N GLY A 147 4.57 6.10 3.53
CA GLY A 147 5.64 7.10 3.67
C GLY A 147 6.77 6.72 4.59
N LEU A 148 7.93 7.32 4.31
CA LEU A 148 9.21 6.96 4.95
C LEU A 148 9.25 7.22 6.46
N ARG A 149 8.37 8.10 6.95
CA ARG A 149 8.28 8.42 8.37
C ARG A 149 7.68 7.26 9.19
N THR A 150 6.88 6.41 8.56
CA THR A 150 6.24 5.24 9.19
C THR A 150 7.29 4.20 9.63
N PRO A 151 8.16 3.67 8.76
CA PRO A 151 9.18 2.70 9.18
C PRO A 151 10.16 3.31 10.18
N LEU A 152 10.51 4.60 10.04
CA LEU A 152 11.35 5.28 11.02
C LEU A 152 10.71 5.33 12.42
N ALA A 153 9.42 5.65 12.50
CA ALA A 153 8.69 5.66 13.77
C ALA A 153 8.64 4.25 14.40
N SER A 154 8.41 3.22 13.58
CA SER A 154 8.34 1.83 14.05
C SER A 154 9.62 1.40 14.79
N LEU A 155 10.78 1.85 14.33
CA LEU A 155 12.09 1.55 14.91
C LEU A 155 12.41 2.31 16.20
N LYS A 156 11.70 3.40 16.49
CA LYS A 156 11.86 4.16 17.75
C LYS A 156 11.34 3.38 18.96
N HIS A 157 10.49 2.39 18.73
CA HIS A 157 10.01 1.48 19.77
C HIS A 157 10.99 0.31 20.01
N ARG A 158 10.78 -0.42 21.11
CA ARG A 158 11.55 -1.65 21.39
C ARG A 158 11.21 -2.71 20.33
N PHE A 159 12.22 -3.43 19.85
CA PHE A 159 12.00 -4.55 18.95
C PHE A 159 11.15 -5.60 19.66
N LEU A 160 10.18 -6.10 18.91
CA LEU A 160 9.43 -7.28 19.27
C LEU A 160 10.38 -8.49 19.20
N SER A 161 10.20 -9.46 20.10
CA SER A 161 10.88 -10.76 19.96
C SER A 161 10.49 -11.43 18.64
N PRO A 162 11.27 -12.39 18.11
CA PRO A 162 10.90 -13.12 16.90
C PRO A 162 9.48 -13.68 16.94
N ASP A 163 9.04 -14.22 18.09
CA ASP A 163 7.67 -14.71 18.28
C ASP A 163 6.63 -13.58 18.20
N GLN A 164 6.92 -12.42 18.78
CA GLN A 164 6.04 -11.25 18.70
C GLN A 164 5.98 -10.66 17.28
N LEU A 165 7.10 -10.65 16.56
CA LEU A 165 7.18 -10.24 15.14
C LEU A 165 6.37 -11.19 14.25
N LYS A 166 6.52 -12.49 14.48
CA LYS A 166 5.71 -13.51 13.81
C LYS A 166 4.23 -13.26 14.06
N GLN A 167 3.83 -13.06 15.32
CA GLN A 167 2.42 -12.83 15.67
C GLN A 167 1.85 -11.54 15.07
N SER A 168 2.60 -10.44 15.07
CA SER A 168 2.12 -9.14 14.56
C SER A 168 1.91 -9.16 13.04
N THR A 169 2.81 -9.79 12.31
CA THR A 169 2.77 -9.86 10.83
C THR A 169 1.93 -11.03 10.29
N GLY A 170 1.76 -12.09 11.09
CA GLY A 170 1.15 -13.35 10.65
C GLY A 170 2.11 -14.25 9.88
N LEU A 171 3.40 -13.93 9.81
CA LEU A 171 4.41 -14.72 9.07
C LEU A 171 4.55 -16.18 9.56
N TRP A 172 4.19 -16.47 10.81
CA TRP A 172 4.16 -17.84 11.33
C TRP A 172 3.20 -18.77 10.57
N THR A 173 2.20 -18.21 9.89
CA THR A 173 1.25 -19.01 9.10
C THR A 173 1.82 -19.55 7.79
N LEU A 174 3.03 -19.10 7.43
CA LEU A 174 3.70 -19.43 6.17
C LEU A 174 5.11 -20.03 6.37
N ASP A 175 5.42 -20.46 7.59
CA ASP A 175 6.74 -21.03 7.94
C ASP A 175 7.90 -20.06 7.62
N TYR A 176 7.74 -18.78 7.96
CA TYR A 176 8.82 -17.78 7.90
C TYR A 176 9.37 -17.46 9.29
N GLU A 177 10.69 -17.24 9.33
CA GLU A 177 11.42 -16.63 10.43
C GLU A 177 11.77 -15.18 10.08
N ALA A 178 11.53 -14.24 10.99
CA ALA A 178 11.85 -12.83 10.80
C ALA A 178 12.67 -12.32 11.99
N SER A 179 13.72 -11.52 11.71
CA SER A 179 14.52 -10.86 12.74
C SER A 179 14.28 -9.34 12.79
N VAL A 180 13.94 -8.74 11.66
CA VAL A 180 13.57 -7.32 11.56
C VAL A 180 12.28 -7.19 10.77
N VAL A 181 11.35 -6.38 11.28
CA VAL A 181 10.12 -5.99 10.59
C VAL A 181 9.96 -4.50 10.75
N LEU A 182 9.86 -3.80 9.63
CA LEU A 182 9.55 -2.38 9.57
C LEU A 182 8.07 -2.24 9.24
N ASP A 183 7.35 -1.46 10.02
CA ASP A 183 5.97 -1.10 9.68
C ASP A 183 6.00 -0.14 8.48
N MET A 184 5.30 -0.54 7.42
CA MET A 184 5.23 0.23 6.18
C MET A 184 3.87 0.88 6.02
N GLY A 185 2.85 0.48 6.77
CA GLY A 185 1.50 1.03 6.63
C GLY A 185 0.44 0.17 7.30
N GLU A 186 -0.59 0.81 7.81
CA GLU A 186 -1.70 0.14 8.47
C GLU A 186 -2.92 0.00 7.53
N VAL A 187 -3.85 -0.86 7.92
CA VAL A 187 -5.24 -0.82 7.41
C VAL A 187 -5.96 0.32 8.11
N SER A 188 -6.57 1.22 7.34
CA SER A 188 -7.30 2.35 7.93
C SER A 188 -8.51 1.85 8.74
N GLY A 189 -8.83 2.49 9.86
CA GLY A 189 -10.05 2.15 10.63
C GLY A 189 -9.95 0.92 11.55
N GLY A 190 -8.75 0.39 11.83
CA GLY A 190 -8.54 -0.57 12.93
C GLY A 190 -8.99 -2.01 12.67
N ALA A 191 -9.25 -2.37 11.42
CA ALA A 191 -9.72 -3.70 11.01
C ALA A 191 -8.68 -4.84 11.16
N GLY A 192 -7.49 -4.54 11.68
CA GLY A 192 -6.37 -5.47 11.74
C GLY A 192 -5.70 -5.66 10.37
N GLY A 193 -4.43 -6.07 10.38
CA GLY A 193 -3.61 -6.17 9.17
C GLY A 193 -2.65 -4.99 9.01
N GLY A 194 -1.97 -4.95 7.86
CA GLY A 194 -0.93 -3.96 7.60
C GLY A 194 -0.01 -4.36 6.44
N SER A 195 1.02 -3.55 6.24
CA SER A 195 2.10 -3.76 5.30
C SER A 195 3.42 -3.65 6.05
N TRP A 196 4.35 -4.55 5.73
CA TRP A 196 5.64 -4.64 6.40
C TRP A 196 6.76 -4.90 5.40
N LEU A 197 7.95 -4.39 5.73
CA LEU A 197 9.20 -4.76 5.09
C LEU A 197 9.99 -5.61 6.09
N CYS A 198 10.16 -6.87 5.75
CA CYS A 198 10.61 -7.92 6.66
C CYS A 198 11.97 -8.45 6.21
N TRP A 199 12.96 -8.41 7.09
CA TRP A 199 14.15 -9.23 6.93
C TRP A 199 13.83 -10.62 7.48
N CYS A 200 13.68 -11.57 6.57
CA CYS A 200 13.15 -12.88 6.89
C CYS A 200 13.76 -13.98 6.01
N LYS A 201 13.57 -15.22 6.45
CA LYS A 201 13.91 -16.43 5.71
C LYS A 201 12.79 -17.45 5.84
N GLN A 202 12.72 -18.38 4.90
CA GLN A 202 11.83 -19.52 5.01
C GLN A 202 12.42 -20.54 6.00
N ASP A 203 11.59 -21.13 6.85
CA ASP A 203 12.00 -22.10 7.86
C ASP A 203 12.73 -23.28 7.19
N GLY A 204 13.88 -23.67 7.74
CA GLY A 204 14.73 -24.72 7.18
C GLY A 204 15.70 -24.25 6.08
N THR A 205 15.67 -22.96 5.72
CA THR A 205 16.70 -22.33 4.87
C THR A 205 17.62 -21.43 5.71
N ASP A 206 18.72 -20.97 5.13
CA ASP A 206 19.58 -19.91 5.68
C ASP A 206 19.61 -18.66 4.77
N ASP A 207 18.64 -18.55 3.86
CA ASP A 207 18.56 -17.47 2.87
C ASP A 207 17.75 -16.29 3.42
N TRP A 208 18.45 -15.45 4.17
CA TRP A 208 17.90 -14.20 4.69
C TRP A 208 17.82 -13.14 3.58
N SER A 209 16.62 -12.58 3.39
CA SER A 209 16.43 -11.46 2.49
C SER A 209 15.33 -10.52 2.98
N TRP A 210 15.33 -9.31 2.43
CA TRP A 210 14.22 -8.38 2.58
C TRP A 210 13.06 -8.84 1.72
N ARG A 211 11.86 -8.90 2.30
CA ARG A 211 10.60 -9.22 1.63
C ARG A 211 9.50 -8.30 2.10
N TRP A 212 8.54 -8.02 1.23
CA TRP A 212 7.32 -7.32 1.61
C TRP A 212 6.26 -8.29 2.06
N ALA A 213 5.50 -7.90 3.08
CA ALA A 213 4.34 -8.64 3.54
C ALA A 213 3.12 -7.71 3.62
N THR A 214 1.98 -8.10 3.06
CA THR A 214 0.73 -7.36 3.23
C THR A 214 -0.38 -8.27 3.74
N ARG A 215 -1.25 -7.74 4.60
CA ARG A 215 -2.33 -8.52 5.21
C ARG A 215 -3.59 -7.70 5.43
N VAL A 216 -4.73 -8.29 5.12
CA VAL A 216 -6.05 -7.77 5.50
C VAL A 216 -6.56 -8.57 6.69
N GLY A 217 -6.85 -7.88 7.79
CA GLY A 217 -7.37 -8.48 9.02
C GLY A 217 -6.41 -9.49 9.68
N TYR A 218 -6.94 -10.23 10.66
CA TYR A 218 -6.19 -11.23 11.44
C TYR A 218 -6.46 -12.67 11.02
N VAL A 219 -7.33 -12.91 10.03
CA VAL A 219 -7.80 -14.26 9.69
C VAL A 219 -7.03 -14.85 8.51
N GLN A 220 -6.70 -14.06 7.50
CA GLN A 220 -5.99 -14.54 6.32
C GLN A 220 -4.47 -14.54 6.55
N PRO A 221 -3.71 -15.47 5.95
CA PRO A 221 -2.26 -15.38 5.93
C PRO A 221 -1.81 -14.13 5.14
N PRO A 222 -0.67 -13.52 5.48
CA PRO A 222 -0.13 -12.42 4.71
C PRO A 222 0.20 -12.87 3.27
N ALA A 223 0.18 -11.93 2.33
CA ALA A 223 0.80 -12.11 1.02
C ALA A 223 2.26 -11.67 1.12
N ILE A 224 3.18 -12.46 0.56
CA ILE A 224 4.61 -12.18 0.54
C ILE A 224 5.03 -11.82 -0.89
N TYR A 225 5.90 -10.82 -1.00
CA TYR A 225 6.52 -10.38 -2.24
C TYR A 225 8.03 -10.30 -2.02
N GLU A 226 8.81 -10.87 -2.93
CA GLU A 226 10.27 -10.97 -2.81
C GLU A 226 10.96 -9.61 -2.97
N ASP A 227 10.36 -8.69 -3.73
CA ASP A 227 10.91 -7.37 -3.99
C ASP A 227 9.80 -6.33 -4.27
N VAL A 228 10.18 -5.06 -4.43
CA VAL A 228 9.27 -3.96 -4.78
C VAL A 228 8.57 -4.21 -6.12
N LYS A 229 9.23 -4.83 -7.09
CA LYS A 229 8.64 -5.04 -8.42
C LYS A 229 7.49 -6.03 -8.33
N GLU A 230 7.69 -7.14 -7.63
CA GLU A 230 6.66 -8.13 -7.36
C GLU A 230 5.51 -7.53 -6.55
N LEU A 231 5.80 -6.68 -5.55
CA LEU A 231 4.78 -5.91 -4.83
C LEU A 231 3.95 -5.08 -5.81
N LEU A 232 4.57 -4.25 -6.65
CA LEU A 232 3.87 -3.38 -7.61
C LEU A 232 3.02 -4.20 -8.60
N ASP A 233 3.52 -5.35 -9.05
CA ASP A 233 2.84 -6.20 -10.03
C ASP A 233 1.64 -6.96 -9.45
N ARG A 234 1.70 -7.36 -8.17
CA ARG A 234 0.74 -8.30 -7.55
C ARG A 234 -0.16 -7.68 -6.47
N TYR A 235 0.26 -6.60 -5.82
CA TYR A 235 -0.46 -6.00 -4.70
C TYR A 235 -1.91 -5.65 -5.04
N TRP A 236 -2.14 -4.98 -6.17
CA TRP A 236 -3.49 -4.60 -6.57
C TRP A 236 -4.35 -5.85 -6.88
N ARG A 237 -3.81 -6.84 -7.61
CA ARG A 237 -4.50 -8.11 -7.93
C ARG A 237 -4.94 -8.85 -6.69
N ARG A 238 -4.13 -8.81 -5.63
CA ARG A 238 -4.40 -9.50 -4.37
C ARG A 238 -5.73 -9.05 -3.76
N TYR A 239 -6.11 -7.79 -3.99
CA TYR A 239 -7.30 -7.19 -3.40
C TYR A 239 -8.44 -6.94 -4.39
N VAL A 240 -8.26 -7.19 -5.69
CA VAL A 240 -9.33 -7.05 -6.71
C VAL A 240 -10.62 -7.77 -6.29
N ASN A 241 -10.52 -9.00 -5.80
CA ASN A 241 -11.71 -9.75 -5.36
C ASN A 241 -12.39 -9.10 -4.14
N ALA A 242 -11.61 -8.51 -3.23
CA ALA A 242 -12.16 -7.79 -2.09
C ALA A 242 -12.89 -6.52 -2.56
N VAL A 243 -12.28 -5.76 -3.48
CA VAL A 243 -12.92 -4.59 -4.11
C VAL A 243 -14.20 -4.98 -4.84
N ALA A 244 -14.16 -6.03 -5.67
CA ALA A 244 -15.32 -6.51 -6.43
C ALA A 244 -16.47 -6.94 -5.52
N SER A 245 -16.14 -7.57 -4.38
CA SER A 245 -17.13 -7.97 -3.37
C SER A 245 -17.79 -6.77 -2.68
N SER A 246 -17.12 -5.62 -2.58
CA SER A 246 -17.70 -4.40 -2.00
C SER A 246 -18.73 -3.73 -2.91
N TYR A 247 -18.71 -4.02 -4.21
CA TYR A 247 -19.63 -3.47 -5.21
C TYR A 247 -20.58 -4.52 -5.80
N ASP A 248 -20.77 -5.67 -5.14
CA ASP A 248 -21.69 -6.74 -5.54
C ASP A 248 -21.66 -7.03 -7.07
N GLY A 249 -20.48 -7.18 -7.66
CA GLY A 249 -20.39 -7.39 -9.11
C GLY A 249 -18.99 -7.40 -9.71
N ASP A 250 -18.97 -7.47 -11.04
CA ASP A 250 -17.74 -7.37 -11.84
C ASP A 250 -17.33 -5.91 -11.99
N ILE A 251 -16.09 -5.60 -11.62
CA ILE A 251 -15.46 -4.27 -11.83
C ILE A 251 -14.48 -4.29 -13.01
N GLY A 252 -14.71 -5.19 -13.97
CA GLY A 252 -13.80 -5.47 -15.08
C GLY A 252 -12.60 -6.29 -14.64
N GLN A 253 -12.75 -7.14 -13.61
CA GLN A 253 -11.62 -7.88 -13.04
C GLN A 253 -10.97 -8.87 -14.02
N GLU A 254 -11.74 -9.40 -14.97
CA GLU A 254 -11.21 -10.26 -16.04
C GLU A 254 -10.36 -9.49 -17.05
N GLU A 255 -10.72 -8.23 -17.35
CA GLU A 255 -9.97 -7.34 -18.26
C GLU A 255 -8.69 -6.79 -17.62
N LEU A 256 -8.63 -6.79 -16.29
CA LEU A 256 -7.47 -6.37 -15.53
C LEU A 256 -6.43 -7.49 -15.35
N SER A 257 -6.83 -8.76 -15.49
CA SER A 257 -6.02 -9.94 -15.16
C SER A 257 -4.75 -10.12 -16.00
#